data_AF-A0A3D3UXF6-F1
#
_entry.id   AF-A0A3D3UXF6-F1
#
_cell.length_a   1.000
_cell.length_b   1.000
_cell.length_c   1.000
_cell.angle_alpha   90.00
_cell.angle_beta   90.00
_cell.angle_gamma   90.00
#
_symmetry.space_group_name_H-M   'P 1'
#
loop_
_entity.id
_entity.type
_entity.pdbx_description
1 polymer ?
#
loop_
_entity_poly.entity_id
_entity_poly.type
_entity_poly.pdbx_seq_one_letter_code
_entity_poly.pdbx_strand_id
1 'polypeptide(L)'
;MCKGLQFLFYCSDPSPVASFAVYLHSGDGWYRGGFDAPVSDGWAAVRIYKNATNIEGQPAGWSKVDTVRISAWRGGDVDTEFYIAAMGVFGTGGSIVIVRGDSVAGEAPDELESVKRYTQVMTEFFDRAGLSHTVLSDHDLTSERLKGIKLVVLPHNPRVPGRAADEISKFLETGGKLIAFYTLPKRLEPVTGIRIGTHIPQKYQGNFASIRPSGDSLSGMPAVTGQSSWNIRSASAVDGKSRIAAWWYNDKGQSTGKPAIIAGENCIFLTHVLLSDDSANKMQLLLAMAGELVPELWHQAAEGCLDRIGRLGPYDNYESAKDGITKLASGDSRALEALEKAKTFHSEGADMLSRGKFSQVIVNAEKSQKFLIDAYCMAQKPVIPEHRAFWCHSAFGVAGMTWDQAVEILADNGFTAVLPNMLWAGAAFYESDVLPVAAAVEEKGDQ
;
A
#
# COMPACT_ATOMS: atom_id res chain seq x y z
N MET A 1 -14.78 15.64 -3.88
CA MET A 1 -13.60 15.35 -3.01
C MET A 1 -12.35 15.22 -3.88
N CYS A 2 -11.16 15.54 -3.35
CA CYS A 2 -9.87 15.50 -4.07
C CYS A 2 -8.87 14.50 -3.44
N LYS A 3 -7.89 14.04 -4.23
CA LYS A 3 -6.79 13.15 -3.79
C LYS A 3 -5.67 13.89 -3.04
N GLY A 4 -5.48 15.20 -3.29
CA GLY A 4 -4.43 15.97 -2.63
C GLY A 4 -4.23 17.37 -3.20
N LEU A 5 -3.05 17.94 -2.92
CA LEU A 5 -2.56 19.23 -3.40
C LEU A 5 -1.59 19.01 -4.58
N GLN A 6 -1.69 19.84 -5.62
CA GLN A 6 -0.71 19.90 -6.70
C GLN A 6 -0.24 21.34 -6.91
N PHE A 7 0.97 21.49 -7.44
CA PHE A 7 1.52 22.77 -7.89
C PHE A 7 2.62 22.51 -8.92
N LEU A 8 2.97 23.53 -9.70
CA LEU A 8 4.19 23.53 -10.51
C LEU A 8 5.34 24.05 -9.66
N PHE A 9 6.49 23.41 -9.81
CA PHE A 9 7.73 23.72 -9.10
C PHE A 9 8.87 23.86 -10.10
N TYR A 10 9.73 24.86 -9.89
CA TYR A 10 10.94 25.06 -10.66
C TYR A 10 12.09 25.45 -9.72
N CYS A 11 13.23 24.80 -9.85
CA CYS A 11 14.45 25.09 -9.10
C CYS A 11 15.63 24.79 -10.02
N SER A 12 16.41 25.81 -10.37
CA SER A 12 17.52 25.65 -11.33
C SER A 12 18.70 24.88 -10.73
N ASP A 13 18.89 24.97 -9.42
CA ASP A 13 19.92 24.22 -8.68
C ASP A 13 19.38 23.75 -7.32
N PRO A 14 18.87 22.52 -7.22
CA PRO A 14 18.38 21.98 -5.95
C PRO A 14 19.50 21.44 -5.05
N SER A 15 20.77 21.40 -5.49
CA SER A 15 21.86 20.76 -4.75
C SER A 15 22.11 21.31 -3.33
N PRO A 16 21.82 22.58 -3.00
CA PRO A 16 21.95 23.07 -1.63
C PRO A 16 20.80 22.65 -0.69
N VAL A 17 19.73 22.04 -1.22
CA VAL A 17 18.54 21.63 -0.47
C VAL A 17 18.52 20.11 -0.30
N ALA A 18 18.54 19.64 0.95
CA ALA A 18 18.50 18.21 1.25
C ALA A 18 17.12 17.59 0.95
N SER A 19 16.03 18.33 1.17
CA SER A 19 14.67 17.91 0.83
C SER A 19 13.71 19.09 0.87
N PHE A 20 12.56 18.96 0.21
CA PHE A 20 11.45 19.91 0.34
C PHE A 20 10.29 19.30 1.11
N ALA A 21 9.55 20.16 1.80
CA ALA A 21 8.32 19.78 2.48
C ALA A 21 7.23 20.83 2.30
N VAL A 22 6.00 20.36 2.13
CA VAL A 22 4.78 21.16 2.24
C VAL A 22 4.14 20.88 3.58
N TYR A 23 3.73 21.94 4.24
CA TYR A 23 3.02 21.97 5.50
C TYR A 23 1.66 22.62 5.29
N LEU A 24 0.59 21.92 5.67
CA LEU A 24 -0.78 22.39 5.58
C LEU A 24 -1.34 22.55 6.99
N HIS A 25 -1.42 23.79 7.47
CA HIS A 25 -1.99 24.10 8.77
C HIS A 25 -3.47 23.80 8.75
N SER A 26 -3.99 23.18 9.80
CA SER A 26 -5.41 22.93 9.98
C SER A 26 -5.74 22.83 11.45
N GLY A 27 -6.51 23.77 12.00
CA GLY A 27 -6.83 23.77 13.43
C GLY A 27 -5.56 23.88 14.30
N ASP A 28 -5.34 22.94 15.21
CA ASP A 28 -4.21 22.93 16.15
C ASP A 28 -3.05 22.03 15.67
N GLY A 29 -2.92 21.84 14.36
CA GLY A 29 -1.92 20.93 13.79
C GLY A 29 -1.62 21.16 12.32
N TRP A 30 -0.78 20.29 11.78
CA TRP A 30 -0.27 20.34 10.42
C TRP A 30 -0.29 18.97 9.76
N TYR A 31 -0.60 18.96 8.47
CA TYR A 31 -0.25 17.85 7.59
C TYR A 31 1.07 18.16 6.89
N ARG A 32 2.04 17.24 6.96
CA ARG A 32 3.35 17.37 6.33
C ARG A 32 3.51 16.38 5.18
N GLY A 33 3.80 16.87 3.97
CA GLY A 33 4.18 16.04 2.81
C GLY A 33 5.58 16.38 2.35
N GLY A 34 6.45 15.38 2.20
CA GLY A 34 7.76 15.53 1.58
C GLY A 34 7.67 15.44 0.05
N PHE A 35 8.56 16.14 -0.64
CA PHE A 35 8.78 15.98 -2.08
C PHE A 35 10.22 16.33 -2.46
N ASP A 36 10.70 15.74 -3.54
CA ASP A 36 12.00 16.07 -4.13
C ASP A 36 11.82 17.11 -5.24
N ALA A 37 12.86 17.91 -5.50
CA ALA A 37 12.87 18.76 -6.69
C ALA A 37 12.83 17.87 -7.93
N PRO A 38 11.83 17.99 -8.81
CA PRO A 38 11.77 17.17 -10.01
C PRO A 38 12.98 17.44 -10.91
N VAL A 39 13.56 16.39 -11.49
CA VAL A 39 14.63 16.53 -12.47
C VAL A 39 14.02 17.09 -13.76
N SER A 40 14.16 18.40 -13.97
CA SER A 40 13.61 19.11 -15.12
C SER A 40 14.39 20.38 -15.40
N ASP A 41 14.60 20.69 -16.68
CA ASP A 41 15.15 21.98 -17.12
C ASP A 41 14.13 23.14 -16.98
N GLY A 42 12.94 22.88 -16.44
CA GLY A 42 11.86 23.84 -16.31
C GLY A 42 10.80 23.47 -15.27
N TRP A 43 9.58 23.98 -15.46
CA TRP A 43 8.47 23.73 -14.55
C TRP A 43 8.03 22.26 -14.56
N ALA A 44 7.93 21.67 -13.37
CA ALA A 44 7.47 20.30 -13.19
C ALA A 44 6.34 20.22 -12.16
N ALA A 45 5.42 19.29 -12.34
CA ALA A 45 4.29 19.11 -11.42
C ALA A 45 4.71 18.31 -10.18
N VAL A 46 4.41 18.86 -9.00
CA VAL A 46 4.52 18.19 -7.71
C VAL A 46 3.12 17.84 -7.20
N ARG A 47 2.97 16.66 -6.62
CA ARG A 47 1.71 16.18 -6.04
C ARG A 47 1.93 15.68 -4.61
N ILE A 48 1.19 16.27 -3.68
CA ILE A 48 1.14 15.87 -2.27
C ILE A 48 -0.16 15.13 -2.01
N TYR A 49 -0.07 13.82 -1.80
CA TYR A 49 -1.23 12.96 -1.58
C TYR A 49 -1.64 12.92 -0.10
N LYS A 50 -2.95 12.93 0.17
CA LYS A 50 -3.50 12.88 1.53
C LYS A 50 -3.03 11.66 2.33
N ASN A 51 -2.99 10.50 1.68
CA ASN A 51 -2.59 9.22 2.28
C ASN A 51 -1.13 9.20 2.77
N ALA A 52 -0.26 9.99 2.14
CA ALA A 52 1.18 9.98 2.39
C ALA A 52 1.63 11.04 3.39
N THR A 53 0.75 11.98 3.76
CA THR A 53 1.12 13.04 4.70
C THR A 53 1.33 12.52 6.12
N ASN A 54 2.31 13.06 6.82
CA ASN A 54 2.47 12.90 8.26
C ASN A 54 1.60 13.92 8.99
N ILE A 55 1.32 13.67 10.27
CA ILE A 55 0.58 14.58 11.15
C ILE A 55 1.53 15.12 12.21
N GLU A 56 1.49 16.44 12.42
CA GLU A 56 2.15 17.13 13.53
C GLU A 56 1.09 17.90 14.32
N GLY A 57 1.06 17.77 15.65
CA GLY A 57 -0.02 18.36 16.46
C GLY A 57 -1.36 17.66 16.24
N GLN A 58 -2.47 18.41 16.30
CA GLN A 58 -3.83 17.87 16.24
C GLN A 58 -4.64 18.53 15.12
N PRO A 59 -4.44 18.12 13.85
CA PRO A 59 -5.07 18.79 12.73
C PRO A 59 -6.58 18.56 12.69
N ALA A 60 -7.34 19.59 12.32
CA ALA A 60 -8.81 19.57 12.33
C ALA A 60 -9.46 18.98 11.06
N GLY A 61 -8.70 18.26 10.23
CA GLY A 61 -9.14 17.75 8.93
C GLY A 61 -8.65 18.60 7.74
N TRP A 62 -8.62 18.01 6.55
CA TRP A 62 -8.19 18.73 5.33
C TRP A 62 -9.17 19.83 4.91
N SER A 63 -10.42 19.77 5.34
CA SER A 63 -11.42 20.82 5.07
C SER A 63 -11.16 22.14 5.81
N LYS A 64 -10.27 22.12 6.79
CA LYS A 64 -9.92 23.27 7.64
C LYS A 64 -8.53 23.81 7.35
N VAL A 65 -7.92 23.41 6.23
CA VAL A 65 -6.63 23.97 5.83
C VAL A 65 -6.76 25.45 5.52
N ASP A 66 -6.02 26.28 6.24
CA ASP A 66 -6.05 27.74 6.10
C ASP A 66 -4.69 28.35 5.71
N THR A 67 -3.59 27.61 5.90
CA THR A 67 -2.23 28.08 5.67
C THR A 67 -1.40 27.00 4.99
N VAL A 68 -0.64 27.39 3.97
CA VAL A 68 0.35 26.54 3.29
C VAL A 68 1.74 27.11 3.56
N ARG A 69 2.63 26.30 4.13
CA ARG A 69 4.06 26.62 4.28
C ARG A 69 4.87 25.65 3.42
N ILE A 70 5.85 26.19 2.71
CA ILE A 70 6.78 25.40 1.91
C ILE A 70 8.18 25.63 2.46
N SER A 71 8.88 24.53 2.72
CA SER A 71 10.15 24.52 3.43
C SER A 71 11.19 23.78 2.61
N ALA A 72 12.31 24.45 2.35
CA ALA A 72 13.54 23.86 1.84
C ALA A 72 14.46 23.54 3.03
N TRP A 73 14.81 22.28 3.22
CA TRP A 73 15.69 21.84 4.30
C TRP A 73 17.15 21.99 3.88
N ARG A 74 17.94 22.70 4.69
CA ARG A 74 19.36 22.97 4.43
C ARG A 74 20.13 21.67 4.20
N GLY A 75 20.73 21.52 3.02
CA GLY A 75 21.67 20.45 2.68
C GLY A 75 23.10 20.95 2.51
N GLY A 76 23.28 22.20 2.07
CA GLY A 76 24.58 22.86 1.95
C GLY A 76 24.51 24.36 2.23
N ASP A 77 25.68 24.97 2.34
CA ASP A 77 25.85 26.39 2.69
C ASP A 77 26.04 27.23 1.43
N VAL A 78 25.09 27.10 0.50
CA VAL A 78 25.07 27.78 -0.79
C VAL A 78 23.66 28.30 -1.06
N ASP A 79 23.56 29.50 -1.59
CA ASP A 79 22.27 30.11 -1.94
C ASP A 79 21.64 29.42 -3.15
N THR A 80 20.32 29.27 -3.13
CA THR A 80 19.52 28.83 -4.28
C THR A 80 18.13 29.47 -4.22
N GLU A 81 17.39 29.37 -5.32
CA GLU A 81 16.03 29.85 -5.45
C GLU A 81 15.13 28.80 -6.09
N PHE A 82 13.86 28.82 -5.69
CA PHE A 82 12.82 28.01 -6.30
C PHE A 82 11.54 28.81 -6.47
N TYR A 83 10.73 28.38 -7.43
CA TYR A 83 9.52 29.05 -7.86
C TYR A 83 8.34 28.08 -7.81
N ILE A 84 7.17 28.62 -7.51
CA ILE A 84 5.94 27.85 -7.37
C ILE A 84 4.82 28.55 -8.14
N ALA A 85 4.08 27.76 -8.92
CA ALA A 85 2.96 28.25 -9.71
C ALA A 85 1.80 27.25 -9.71
N ALA A 86 0.62 27.70 -10.17
CA ALA A 86 -0.55 26.86 -10.40
C ALA A 86 -0.94 25.95 -9.22
N MET A 87 -0.84 26.46 -7.99
CA MET A 87 -1.25 25.72 -6.80
C MET A 87 -2.75 25.43 -6.83
N GLY A 88 -3.12 24.18 -6.60
CA GLY A 88 -4.51 23.74 -6.63
C GLY A 88 -4.69 22.34 -6.09
N VAL A 89 -5.92 21.83 -6.10
CA VAL A 89 -6.21 20.44 -5.72
C VAL A 89 -6.24 19.54 -6.95
N PHE A 90 -5.94 18.26 -6.77
CA PHE A 90 -5.97 17.28 -7.87
C PHE A 90 -6.73 16.02 -7.53
N GLY A 91 -7.11 15.30 -8.59
CA GLY A 91 -7.89 14.09 -8.54
C GLY A 91 -9.36 14.36 -8.25
N THR A 92 -10.22 13.56 -8.86
CA THR A 92 -11.65 13.51 -8.56
C THR A 92 -11.91 12.27 -7.73
N GLY A 93 -12.69 12.40 -6.66
CA GLY A 93 -13.10 11.23 -5.88
C GLY A 93 -13.96 10.26 -6.70
N GLY A 94 -13.79 8.97 -6.42
CA GLY A 94 -14.63 7.91 -6.96
C GLY A 94 -15.75 7.53 -6.00
N SER A 95 -16.33 6.35 -6.20
CA SER A 95 -17.38 5.77 -5.36
C SER A 95 -16.87 5.18 -4.04
N ILE A 96 -15.55 5.21 -3.82
CA ILE A 96 -14.88 4.64 -2.64
C ILE A 96 -14.24 5.76 -1.80
N VAL A 97 -14.51 5.75 -0.50
CA VAL A 97 -13.83 6.58 0.49
C VAL A 97 -13.06 5.69 1.46
N ILE A 98 -11.78 5.99 1.65
CA ILE A 98 -10.94 5.38 2.69
C ILE A 98 -10.82 6.42 3.81
N VAL A 99 -11.27 6.07 5.01
CA VAL A 99 -11.26 6.99 6.14
C VAL A 99 -9.95 6.86 6.91
N ARG A 100 -9.15 7.92 6.92
CA ARG A 100 -7.95 7.99 7.74
C ARG A 100 -8.32 8.48 9.15
N GLY A 101 -7.91 7.73 10.17
CA GLY A 101 -8.18 8.05 11.57
C GLY A 101 -7.28 9.16 12.09
N ASP A 102 -7.41 10.39 11.60
CA ASP A 102 -6.55 11.51 12.00
C ASP A 102 -6.77 11.92 13.46
N SER A 103 -7.98 11.69 14.00
CA SER A 103 -8.32 11.98 15.39
C SER A 103 -7.44 11.29 16.42
N VAL A 104 -6.75 10.19 16.05
CA VAL A 104 -5.79 9.52 16.94
C VAL A 104 -4.63 10.43 17.34
N ALA A 105 -4.35 11.50 16.58
CA ALA A 105 -3.30 12.46 16.91
C ALA A 105 -3.48 13.11 18.30
N GLY A 106 -4.73 13.29 18.75
CA GLY A 106 -5.03 13.81 20.10
C GLY A 106 -5.26 12.73 21.15
N GLU A 107 -5.51 11.48 20.74
CA GLU A 107 -6.08 10.45 21.61
C GLU A 107 -5.17 9.23 21.83
N ALA A 108 -4.41 8.85 20.81
CA ALA A 108 -3.47 7.74 20.78
C ALA A 108 -2.36 8.04 19.73
N PRO A 109 -1.45 9.00 20.01
CA PRO A 109 -0.45 9.45 19.04
C PRO A 109 0.52 8.35 18.57
N ASP A 110 0.71 7.33 19.40
CA ASP A 110 1.50 6.12 19.12
C ASP A 110 0.91 5.27 17.98
N GLU A 111 -0.37 5.44 17.66
CA GLU A 111 -1.05 4.73 16.56
C GLU A 111 -0.95 5.47 15.21
N LEU A 112 -0.40 6.69 15.17
CA LEU A 112 -0.37 7.51 13.95
C LEU A 112 0.30 6.80 12.77
N GLU A 113 1.39 6.07 13.04
CA GLU A 113 2.10 5.38 11.97
C GLU A 113 1.38 4.13 11.50
N SER A 114 0.73 3.39 12.41
CA SER A 114 -0.16 2.28 12.05
C SER A 114 -1.31 2.78 11.16
N VAL A 115 -1.97 3.87 11.55
CA VAL A 115 -3.07 4.48 10.77
C VAL A 115 -2.61 4.87 9.37
N LYS A 116 -1.47 5.55 9.26
CA LYS A 116 -0.91 5.95 7.97
C LYS A 116 -0.58 4.73 7.11
N ARG A 117 0.16 3.76 7.66
CA ARG A 117 0.57 2.53 6.97
C ARG A 117 -0.63 1.78 6.39
N TYR A 118 -1.66 1.52 7.20
CA TYR A 118 -2.82 0.73 6.73
C TYR A 118 -3.73 1.51 5.78
N THR A 119 -3.76 2.84 5.90
CA THR A 119 -4.40 3.69 4.89
C THR A 119 -3.66 3.56 3.55
N GLN A 120 -2.32 3.57 3.56
CA GLN A 120 -1.51 3.40 2.36
C GLN A 120 -1.73 2.03 1.69
N VAL A 121 -1.74 0.94 2.47
CA VAL A 121 -2.04 -0.41 1.94
C VAL A 121 -3.38 -0.45 1.18
N MET A 122 -4.44 0.15 1.73
CA MET A 122 -5.72 0.20 1.02
C MET A 122 -5.65 1.03 -0.25
N THR A 123 -5.01 2.20 -0.20
CA THR A 123 -4.86 3.06 -1.39
C THR A 123 -4.07 2.36 -2.48
N GLU A 124 -2.99 1.67 -2.13
CA GLU A 124 -2.16 0.91 -3.06
C GLU A 124 -2.96 -0.22 -3.74
N PHE A 125 -3.76 -0.98 -2.98
CA PHE A 125 -4.57 -2.05 -3.57
C PHE A 125 -5.69 -1.53 -4.46
N PHE A 126 -6.36 -0.43 -4.09
CA PHE A 126 -7.38 0.17 -4.95
C PHE A 126 -6.77 0.84 -6.19
N ASP A 127 -5.66 1.58 -6.07
CA ASP A 127 -4.96 2.17 -7.21
C ASP A 127 -4.40 1.07 -8.14
N ARG A 128 -3.83 -0.01 -7.58
CA ARG A 128 -3.43 -1.21 -8.34
C ARG A 128 -4.65 -1.74 -9.09
N ALA A 129 -5.78 -1.95 -8.45
CA ALA A 129 -7.01 -2.39 -9.13
C ALA A 129 -7.60 -1.38 -10.13
N GLY A 130 -7.06 -0.16 -10.26
CA GLY A 130 -7.62 0.90 -11.10
C GLY A 130 -8.93 1.49 -10.54
N LEU A 131 -9.23 1.26 -9.26
CA LEU A 131 -10.42 1.76 -8.61
C LEU A 131 -10.20 3.17 -8.05
N SER A 132 -10.98 4.12 -8.59
CA SER A 132 -10.96 5.49 -8.11
C SER A 132 -11.49 5.59 -6.69
N HIS A 133 -10.70 6.22 -5.82
CA HIS A 133 -11.01 6.39 -4.42
C HIS A 133 -10.48 7.72 -3.89
N THR A 134 -10.91 8.09 -2.69
CA THR A 134 -10.36 9.26 -1.97
C THR A 134 -10.11 8.95 -0.51
N VAL A 135 -9.01 9.46 0.01
CA VAL A 135 -8.75 9.48 1.45
C VAL A 135 -9.43 10.68 2.09
N LEU A 136 -10.22 10.41 3.13
CA LEU A 136 -10.94 11.41 3.91
C LEU A 136 -10.53 11.30 5.38
N SER A 137 -10.23 12.42 6.02
CA SER A 137 -10.04 12.47 7.47
C SER A 137 -11.33 12.08 8.19
N ASP A 138 -11.25 11.32 9.27
CA ASP A 138 -12.39 11.08 10.17
C ASP A 138 -12.95 12.38 10.79
N HIS A 139 -12.17 13.46 10.78
CA HIS A 139 -12.66 14.79 11.13
C HIS A 139 -13.59 15.41 10.08
N ASP A 140 -13.41 15.06 8.81
CA ASP A 140 -14.14 15.61 7.67
C ASP A 140 -15.33 14.75 7.24
N LEU A 141 -15.64 13.67 7.98
CA LEU A 141 -16.69 12.74 7.63
C LEU A 141 -18.07 13.38 7.88
N THR A 142 -18.83 13.60 6.80
CA THR A 142 -20.15 14.24 6.81
C THR A 142 -21.01 13.65 5.70
N SER A 143 -22.33 13.62 5.90
CA SER A 143 -23.31 13.16 4.92
C SER A 143 -23.16 13.83 3.55
N GLU A 144 -22.88 15.14 3.50
CA GLU A 144 -22.67 15.87 2.24
C GLU A 144 -21.42 15.37 1.49
N ARG A 145 -20.34 15.05 2.20
CA ARG A 145 -19.12 14.51 1.58
C ARG A 145 -19.25 13.04 1.19
N LEU A 146 -20.17 12.30 1.81
CA LEU A 146 -20.50 10.93 1.45
C LEU A 146 -21.56 10.83 0.34
N LYS A 147 -22.08 11.95 -0.14
CA LYS A 147 -23.05 11.96 -1.25
C LYS A 147 -22.44 11.32 -2.51
N GLY A 148 -23.12 10.31 -3.04
CA GLY A 148 -22.67 9.56 -4.23
C GLY A 148 -21.58 8.52 -3.95
N ILE A 149 -21.12 8.40 -2.71
CA ILE A 149 -20.21 7.33 -2.29
C ILE A 149 -21.01 6.04 -2.10
N LYS A 150 -20.40 4.92 -2.49
CA LYS A 150 -21.00 3.59 -2.38
C LYS A 150 -20.32 2.76 -1.30
N LEU A 151 -19.02 2.95 -1.13
CA LEU A 151 -18.20 2.19 -0.20
C LEU A 151 -17.35 3.11 0.69
N VAL A 152 -17.45 2.91 2.00
CA VAL A 152 -16.54 3.46 3.01
C VAL A 152 -15.62 2.34 3.51
N VAL A 153 -14.34 2.63 3.69
CA VAL A 153 -13.34 1.70 4.19
C VAL A 153 -12.68 2.26 5.44
N LEU A 154 -12.67 1.48 6.52
CA LEU A 154 -11.92 1.74 7.76
C LEU A 154 -10.67 0.84 7.81
N PRO A 155 -9.53 1.28 7.23
CA PRO A 155 -8.30 0.46 7.08
C PRO A 155 -7.68 0.01 8.40
N HIS A 156 -7.68 0.91 9.37
CA HIS A 156 -7.27 0.72 10.75
C HIS A 156 -7.60 2.03 11.46
N ASN A 157 -8.75 2.08 12.13
CA ASN A 157 -9.21 3.27 12.85
C ASN A 157 -9.39 2.85 14.31
N PRO A 158 -8.30 2.79 15.11
CA PRO A 158 -8.33 2.25 16.47
C PRO A 158 -9.26 3.07 17.37
N ARG A 159 -9.46 4.34 17.02
CA ARG A 159 -10.50 5.20 17.56
C ARG A 159 -11.25 5.86 16.42
N VAL A 160 -12.57 5.80 16.48
CA VAL A 160 -13.46 6.51 15.57
C VAL A 160 -14.28 7.47 16.42
N PRO A 161 -14.21 8.79 16.20
CA PRO A 161 -14.99 9.75 16.94
C PRO A 161 -16.49 9.45 16.86
N GLY A 162 -17.23 9.70 17.94
CA GLY A 162 -18.68 9.45 17.99
C GLY A 162 -19.43 10.05 16.80
N ARG A 163 -19.12 11.31 16.46
CA ARG A 163 -19.69 11.99 15.28
C ARG A 163 -19.44 11.23 13.96
N ALA A 164 -18.24 10.69 13.78
CA ALA A 164 -17.88 9.98 12.56
C ALA A 164 -18.60 8.62 12.51
N ALA A 165 -18.71 7.92 13.64
CA ALA A 165 -19.51 6.71 13.74
C ALA A 165 -21.00 6.97 13.45
N ASP A 166 -21.55 8.08 13.93
CA ASP A 166 -22.95 8.44 13.69
C ASP A 166 -23.21 8.76 12.20
N GLU A 167 -22.29 9.46 11.54
CA GLU A 167 -22.38 9.71 10.09
C GLU A 167 -22.20 8.43 9.24
N ILE A 168 -21.34 7.49 9.68
CA ILE A 168 -21.23 6.17 9.05
C ILE A 168 -22.54 5.37 9.24
N SER A 169 -23.17 5.44 10.41
CA SER A 169 -24.47 4.78 10.63
C SER A 169 -25.53 5.28 9.65
N LYS A 170 -25.67 6.60 9.53
CA LYS A 170 -26.60 7.22 8.55
C LYS A 170 -26.28 6.81 7.12
N PHE A 171 -25.00 6.77 6.76
CA PHE A 171 -24.56 6.32 5.44
C PHE A 171 -25.02 4.88 5.16
N LEU A 172 -24.82 3.96 6.11
CA LEU A 172 -25.28 2.57 6.01
C LEU A 172 -26.81 2.46 5.93
N GLU A 173 -27.55 3.26 6.69
CA GLU A 173 -29.02 3.31 6.67
C GLU A 173 -29.58 3.77 5.32
N THR A 174 -28.82 4.59 4.57
CA THR A 174 -29.17 5.04 3.22
C THR A 174 -28.67 4.14 2.09
N GLY A 175 -28.17 2.93 2.43
CA GLY A 175 -27.72 1.93 1.46
C GLY A 175 -26.23 1.96 1.13
N GLY A 176 -25.47 2.85 1.77
CA GLY A 176 -24.01 2.83 1.73
C GLY A 176 -23.43 1.53 2.30
N LYS A 177 -22.20 1.20 1.93
CA LYS A 177 -21.53 -0.04 2.33
C LYS A 177 -20.24 0.24 3.10
N LEU A 178 -19.88 -0.66 4.01
CA LEU A 178 -18.71 -0.54 4.87
C LEU A 178 -17.79 -1.76 4.74
N ILE A 179 -16.49 -1.51 4.58
CA ILE A 179 -15.45 -2.48 4.91
C ILE A 179 -14.70 -1.96 6.13
N ALA A 180 -14.54 -2.80 7.15
CA ALA A 180 -13.77 -2.44 8.34
C ALA A 180 -12.75 -3.51 8.70
N PHE A 181 -11.61 -3.05 9.20
CA PHE A 181 -10.48 -3.89 9.56
C PHE A 181 -10.10 -3.70 11.02
N TYR A 182 -10.01 -4.81 11.76
CA TYR A 182 -9.58 -4.91 13.16
C TYR A 182 -10.46 -4.21 14.21
N THR A 183 -10.92 -3.00 13.93
CA THR A 183 -11.78 -2.19 14.79
C THR A 183 -13.05 -1.84 14.03
N LEU A 184 -14.18 -2.08 14.68
CA LEU A 184 -15.50 -1.60 14.27
C LEU A 184 -16.13 -0.93 15.49
N PRO A 185 -16.55 0.35 15.42
CA PRO A 185 -17.18 1.03 16.53
C PRO A 185 -18.42 0.28 17.03
N LYS A 186 -18.54 0.08 18.35
CA LYS A 186 -19.69 -0.63 18.95
C LYS A 186 -21.04 -0.06 18.56
N ARG A 187 -21.10 1.26 18.30
CA ARG A 187 -22.30 1.95 17.81
C ARG A 187 -22.81 1.40 16.46
N LEU A 188 -21.94 0.78 15.66
CA LEU A 188 -22.29 0.22 14.36
C LEU A 188 -22.73 -1.25 14.42
N GLU A 189 -22.59 -1.95 15.56
CA GLU A 189 -23.00 -3.36 15.66
C GLU A 189 -24.48 -3.59 15.30
N PRO A 190 -25.45 -2.75 15.75
CA PRO A 190 -26.87 -2.97 15.44
C PRO A 190 -27.18 -2.89 13.94
N VAL A 191 -26.56 -1.95 13.22
CA VAL A 191 -26.79 -1.69 11.79
C VAL A 191 -25.99 -2.63 10.89
N THR A 192 -24.80 -3.07 11.32
CA THR A 192 -23.95 -4.00 10.57
C THR A 192 -24.31 -5.47 10.82
N GLY A 193 -24.96 -5.77 11.96
CA GLY A 193 -25.22 -7.14 12.37
C GLY A 193 -23.94 -7.91 12.71
N ILE A 194 -22.87 -7.24 13.15
CA ILE A 194 -21.59 -7.85 13.53
C ILE A 194 -21.30 -7.48 14.98
N ARG A 195 -21.06 -8.46 15.85
CA ARG A 195 -20.67 -8.21 17.25
C ARG A 195 -19.17 -8.28 17.41
N ILE A 196 -18.55 -7.26 18.01
CA ILE A 196 -17.11 -7.18 18.22
C ILE A 196 -16.78 -7.57 19.65
N GLY A 197 -15.81 -8.45 19.79
CA GLY A 197 -15.30 -8.94 21.06
C GLY A 197 -13.93 -8.37 21.43
N THR A 198 -13.21 -9.13 22.24
CA THR A 198 -11.92 -8.77 22.83
C THR A 198 -10.75 -9.00 21.87
N HIS A 199 -9.61 -8.38 22.18
CA HIS A 199 -8.32 -8.73 21.58
C HIS A 199 -7.93 -10.17 21.91
N ILE A 200 -7.35 -10.89 20.94
CA ILE A 200 -6.82 -12.25 21.09
C ILE A 200 -5.38 -12.26 20.57
N PRO A 201 -4.36 -12.38 21.44
CA PRO A 201 -2.98 -12.54 20.99
C PRO A 201 -2.75 -13.91 20.35
N GLN A 202 -1.75 -14.03 19.48
CA GLN A 202 -1.29 -15.33 19.00
C GLN A 202 -0.73 -16.17 20.17
N LYS A 203 -0.96 -17.49 20.15
CA LYS A 203 -0.39 -18.41 21.15
C LYS A 203 1.08 -18.74 20.88
N TYR A 204 1.45 -18.75 19.61
CA TYR A 204 2.79 -19.02 19.08
C TYR A 204 2.88 -18.36 17.70
N GLN A 205 4.10 -18.14 17.21
CA GLN A 205 4.31 -17.56 15.88
C GLN A 205 3.65 -18.44 14.80
N GLY A 206 2.83 -17.86 13.94
CA GLY A 206 2.12 -18.61 12.90
C GLY A 206 0.78 -19.21 13.37
N ASN A 207 0.32 -18.91 14.59
CA ASN A 207 -1.03 -19.31 15.03
C ASN A 207 -2.13 -18.71 14.14
N PHE A 208 -1.91 -17.51 13.58
CA PHE A 208 -2.77 -16.88 12.58
C PHE A 208 -1.94 -16.60 11.32
N ALA A 209 -1.80 -17.60 10.45
CA ALA A 209 -0.89 -17.56 9.30
C ALA A 209 -1.61 -17.40 7.95
N SER A 210 -2.89 -17.80 7.87
CA SER A 210 -3.67 -17.62 6.65
C SER A 210 -5.17 -17.46 6.90
N ILE A 211 -5.83 -16.79 5.97
CA ILE A 211 -7.27 -16.64 5.87
C ILE A 211 -7.75 -17.59 4.78
N ARG A 212 -8.77 -18.41 5.08
CA ARG A 212 -9.32 -19.36 4.10
C ARG A 212 -10.85 -19.31 4.06
N PRO A 213 -11.47 -19.50 2.88
CA PRO A 213 -12.92 -19.41 2.71
C PRO A 213 -13.67 -20.38 3.64
N SER A 214 -14.85 -19.96 4.12
CA SER A 214 -15.83 -20.87 4.72
C SER A 214 -16.67 -21.56 3.63
N GLY A 215 -17.63 -22.41 4.03
CA GLY A 215 -18.60 -22.99 3.09
C GLY A 215 -19.58 -21.96 2.49
N ASP A 216 -19.73 -20.80 3.13
CA ASP A 216 -20.56 -19.68 2.68
C ASP A 216 -19.69 -18.41 2.58
N SER A 217 -18.71 -18.49 1.67
CA SER A 217 -17.67 -17.49 1.50
C SER A 217 -18.06 -16.38 0.53
N LEU A 218 -17.20 -15.36 0.44
CA LEU A 218 -17.34 -14.30 -0.56
C LEU A 218 -17.00 -14.82 -1.96
N SER A 219 -17.73 -14.37 -2.96
CA SER A 219 -17.41 -14.70 -4.34
C SER A 219 -16.01 -14.18 -4.73
N GLY A 220 -15.22 -14.99 -5.44
CA GLY A 220 -13.90 -14.59 -5.95
C GLY A 220 -12.78 -14.52 -4.90
N MET A 221 -13.04 -14.95 -3.66
CA MET A 221 -12.04 -15.01 -2.60
C MET A 221 -10.92 -16.02 -2.93
N PRO A 222 -9.63 -15.73 -2.64
CA PRO A 222 -8.55 -16.70 -2.81
C PRO A 222 -8.74 -17.93 -1.92
N ALA A 223 -8.31 -19.10 -2.41
CA ALA A 223 -8.35 -20.34 -1.63
C ALA A 223 -7.52 -20.26 -0.33
N VAL A 224 -6.39 -19.55 -0.40
CA VAL A 224 -5.53 -19.22 0.74
C VAL A 224 -5.06 -17.79 0.55
N THR A 225 -5.26 -16.95 1.56
CA THR A 225 -4.61 -15.64 1.66
C THR A 225 -3.63 -15.69 2.82
N GLY A 226 -2.33 -15.58 2.55
CA GLY A 226 -1.30 -15.50 3.56
C GLY A 226 -1.45 -14.24 4.39
N GLN A 227 -1.26 -14.36 5.70
CA GLN A 227 -1.27 -13.21 6.60
C GLN A 227 -0.55 -13.57 7.90
N SER A 228 0.59 -12.92 8.18
CA SER A 228 1.38 -13.15 9.39
C SER A 228 0.87 -12.31 10.58
N SER A 229 -0.36 -12.56 11.02
CA SER A 229 -1.00 -11.83 12.12
C SER A 229 -0.45 -12.29 13.48
N TRP A 230 0.01 -11.36 14.32
CA TRP A 230 0.41 -11.64 15.71
C TRP A 230 -0.74 -11.55 16.71
N ASN A 231 -1.91 -11.08 16.29
CA ASN A 231 -3.13 -11.03 17.08
C ASN A 231 -4.36 -10.95 16.17
N ILE A 232 -5.55 -11.04 16.74
CA ILE A 232 -6.82 -10.80 16.06
C ILE A 232 -7.81 -10.13 17.03
N ARG A 233 -8.93 -9.65 16.49
CA ARG A 233 -10.13 -9.28 17.23
C ARG A 233 -11.10 -10.46 17.26
N SER A 234 -11.67 -10.78 18.41
CA SER A 234 -12.84 -11.64 18.44
C SER A 234 -14.00 -10.91 17.75
N ALA A 235 -14.77 -11.61 16.94
CA ALA A 235 -16.04 -11.12 16.45
C ALA A 235 -16.96 -12.30 16.16
N SER A 236 -18.28 -12.06 16.18
CA SER A 236 -19.29 -13.07 15.88
C SER A 236 -20.37 -12.51 14.97
N ALA A 237 -20.85 -13.34 14.06
CA ALA A 237 -22.01 -13.05 13.24
C ALA A 237 -23.28 -12.95 14.09
N VAL A 238 -24.24 -12.14 13.63
CA VAL A 238 -25.61 -12.10 14.17
C VAL A 238 -26.48 -12.91 13.22
N ASP A 239 -27.19 -13.90 13.77
CA ASP A 239 -28.06 -14.78 13.00
C ASP A 239 -29.08 -13.99 12.17
N GLY A 240 -29.28 -14.42 10.92
CA GLY A 240 -30.12 -13.73 9.93
C GLY A 240 -29.61 -12.37 9.42
N LYS A 241 -28.46 -11.86 9.92
CA LYS A 241 -27.90 -10.56 9.48
C LYS A 241 -26.50 -10.65 8.89
N SER A 242 -25.68 -11.57 9.39
CA SER A 242 -24.32 -11.78 8.90
C SER A 242 -23.91 -13.23 9.02
N ARG A 243 -22.78 -13.57 8.39
CA ARG A 243 -22.21 -14.91 8.36
C ARG A 243 -20.71 -14.88 8.45
N ILE A 244 -20.11 -16.01 8.81
CA ILE A 244 -18.66 -16.17 8.80
C ILE A 244 -18.25 -16.58 7.38
N ALA A 245 -17.58 -15.68 6.66
CA ALA A 245 -17.15 -15.91 5.28
C ALA A 245 -15.76 -16.53 5.17
N ALA A 246 -14.94 -16.43 6.23
CA ALA A 246 -13.59 -17.00 6.27
C ALA A 246 -13.13 -17.32 7.69
N TRP A 247 -12.19 -18.25 7.79
CA TRP A 247 -11.58 -18.71 9.03
C TRP A 247 -10.07 -18.47 9.06
N TRP A 248 -9.53 -18.27 10.26
CA TRP A 248 -8.10 -18.25 10.51
C TRP A 248 -7.52 -19.67 10.57
N TYR A 249 -6.43 -19.88 9.87
CA TYR A 249 -5.63 -21.11 9.88
C TYR A 249 -4.22 -20.84 10.38
N ASN A 250 -3.65 -21.80 11.09
CA ASN A 250 -2.25 -21.75 11.52
C ASN A 250 -1.28 -22.12 10.39
N ASP A 251 0.01 -21.99 10.66
CA ASP A 251 1.15 -22.34 9.80
C ASP A 251 1.21 -23.84 9.41
N LYS A 252 0.57 -24.71 10.19
CA LYS A 252 0.38 -26.13 9.89
C LYS A 252 -0.86 -26.41 9.03
N GLY A 253 -1.58 -25.38 8.60
CA GLY A 253 -2.78 -25.51 7.78
C GLY A 253 -4.00 -26.05 8.53
N GLN A 254 -4.03 -25.94 9.86
CA GLN A 254 -5.16 -26.33 10.71
C GLN A 254 -6.00 -25.10 11.05
N SER A 255 -7.33 -25.26 11.06
CA SER A 255 -8.23 -24.18 11.48
C SER A 255 -8.04 -23.88 12.97
N THR A 256 -8.01 -22.60 13.30
CA THR A 256 -7.96 -22.12 14.70
C THR A 256 -9.35 -22.06 15.34
N GLY A 257 -10.41 -22.28 14.57
CA GLY A 257 -11.79 -22.07 14.99
C GLY A 257 -12.16 -20.60 15.21
N LYS A 258 -11.31 -19.65 14.79
CA LYS A 258 -11.57 -18.20 14.92
C LYS A 258 -12.01 -17.61 13.58
N PRO A 259 -13.13 -16.84 13.55
CA PRO A 259 -13.55 -16.14 12.34
C PRO A 259 -12.48 -15.15 11.88
N ALA A 260 -12.14 -15.21 10.60
CA ALA A 260 -11.29 -14.21 9.95
C ALA A 260 -12.14 -13.09 9.36
N ILE A 261 -13.16 -13.46 8.58
CA ILE A 261 -14.06 -12.50 7.92
C ILE A 261 -15.49 -12.78 8.33
N ILE A 262 -16.20 -11.71 8.70
CA ILE A 262 -17.64 -11.72 8.93
C ILE A 262 -18.26 -10.81 7.89
N ALA A 263 -19.26 -11.31 7.18
CA ALA A 263 -19.91 -10.62 6.08
C ALA A 263 -21.41 -10.50 6.34
N GLY A 264 -21.91 -9.28 6.34
CA GLY A 264 -23.33 -8.93 6.32
C GLY A 264 -23.70 -8.17 5.05
N GLU A 265 -24.95 -7.77 4.93
CA GLU A 265 -25.50 -7.12 3.72
C GLU A 265 -24.86 -5.75 3.42
N ASN A 266 -24.51 -5.00 4.46
CA ASN A 266 -23.99 -3.63 4.34
C ASN A 266 -22.58 -3.47 4.92
N CYS A 267 -22.01 -4.52 5.53
CA CYS A 267 -20.69 -4.47 6.15
C CYS A 267 -19.94 -5.79 6.01
N ILE A 268 -18.67 -5.72 5.65
CA ILE A 268 -17.73 -6.83 5.77
C ILE A 268 -16.59 -6.43 6.70
N PHE A 269 -16.32 -7.27 7.69
CA PHE A 269 -15.33 -7.05 8.73
C PHE A 269 -14.24 -8.11 8.68
N LEU A 270 -12.98 -7.68 8.51
CA LEU A 270 -11.81 -8.53 8.76
C LEU A 270 -11.36 -8.34 10.22
N THR A 271 -11.19 -9.45 10.93
CA THR A 271 -10.83 -9.44 12.37
C THR A 271 -9.39 -9.02 12.65
N HIS A 272 -8.66 -8.56 11.65
CA HIS A 272 -7.33 -7.97 11.75
C HIS A 272 -7.17 -6.87 10.71
N VAL A 273 -6.09 -6.09 10.83
CA VAL A 273 -5.64 -5.20 9.75
C VAL A 273 -5.18 -6.03 8.55
N LEU A 274 -5.34 -5.51 7.34
CA LEU A 274 -4.81 -6.17 6.14
C LEU A 274 -3.32 -5.81 6.00
N LEU A 275 -2.45 -6.80 6.13
CA LEU A 275 -1.00 -6.62 5.95
C LEU A 275 -0.64 -6.60 4.46
N SER A 276 0.60 -6.33 4.06
CA SER A 276 1.04 -6.40 2.65
C SER A 276 1.85 -7.65 2.27
N ASP A 277 2.08 -8.58 3.22
CA ASP A 277 2.95 -9.78 3.05
C ASP A 277 2.50 -10.86 2.03
N ASP A 278 1.36 -10.69 1.36
CA ASP A 278 0.84 -11.57 0.30
C ASP A 278 -0.01 -10.74 -0.67
N SER A 279 0.65 -9.75 -1.31
CA SER A 279 -0.02 -8.61 -1.93
C SER A 279 -1.07 -8.98 -2.99
N ALA A 280 -0.80 -10.00 -3.82
CA ALA A 280 -1.73 -10.40 -4.89
C ALA A 280 -3.01 -11.02 -4.33
N ASN A 281 -2.90 -11.99 -3.40
CA ASN A 281 -4.08 -12.59 -2.77
C ASN A 281 -4.82 -11.58 -1.90
N LYS A 282 -4.14 -10.64 -1.25
CA LYS A 282 -4.78 -9.62 -0.42
C LYS A 282 -5.51 -8.55 -1.21
N MET A 283 -4.97 -8.14 -2.35
CA MET A 283 -5.71 -7.32 -3.29
C MET A 283 -6.97 -8.06 -3.74
N GLN A 284 -6.85 -9.32 -4.16
CA GLN A 284 -8.01 -10.13 -4.55
C GLN A 284 -9.02 -10.29 -3.42
N LEU A 285 -8.57 -10.48 -2.17
CA LEU A 285 -9.43 -10.57 -1.00
C LEU A 285 -10.18 -9.25 -0.75
N LEU A 286 -9.50 -8.11 -0.80
CA LEU A 286 -10.11 -6.79 -0.67
C LEU A 286 -11.16 -6.56 -1.78
N LEU A 287 -10.85 -6.96 -3.03
CA LEU A 287 -11.78 -6.85 -4.15
C LEU A 287 -12.97 -7.80 -4.02
N ALA A 288 -12.80 -8.99 -3.43
CA ALA A 288 -13.90 -9.87 -3.09
C ALA A 288 -14.84 -9.24 -2.06
N MET A 289 -14.29 -8.57 -1.04
CA MET A 289 -15.09 -7.81 -0.07
C MET A 289 -15.81 -6.63 -0.72
N ALA A 290 -15.10 -5.85 -1.54
CA ALA A 290 -15.65 -4.67 -2.20
C ALA A 290 -16.73 -5.04 -3.23
N GLY A 291 -16.49 -6.06 -4.04
CA GLY A 291 -17.40 -6.54 -5.07
C GLY A 291 -18.60 -7.33 -4.54
N GLU A 292 -18.51 -7.95 -3.36
CA GLU A 292 -19.69 -8.51 -2.68
C GLU A 292 -20.66 -7.37 -2.27
N LEU A 293 -20.12 -6.29 -1.72
CA LEU A 293 -20.93 -5.17 -1.23
C LEU A 293 -21.42 -4.24 -2.36
N VAL A 294 -20.58 -4.04 -3.37
CA VAL A 294 -20.80 -3.10 -4.49
C VAL A 294 -20.40 -3.82 -5.80
N PRO A 295 -21.30 -4.63 -6.39
CA PRO A 295 -20.99 -5.54 -7.50
C PRO A 295 -20.35 -4.90 -8.73
N GLU A 296 -20.67 -3.65 -9.03
CA GLU A 296 -20.07 -2.89 -10.14
C GLU A 296 -18.55 -2.68 -9.99
N LEU A 297 -18.01 -2.74 -8.76
CA LEU A 297 -16.57 -2.63 -8.52
C LEU A 297 -15.80 -3.82 -9.10
N TRP A 298 -16.43 -4.98 -9.28
CA TRP A 298 -15.79 -6.11 -9.95
C TRP A 298 -15.42 -5.79 -11.41
N HIS A 299 -16.37 -5.24 -12.16
CA HIS A 299 -16.16 -4.87 -13.55
C HIS A 299 -15.06 -3.81 -13.67
N GLN A 300 -15.18 -2.73 -12.87
CA GLN A 300 -14.20 -1.64 -12.87
C GLN A 300 -12.79 -2.13 -12.49
N ALA A 301 -12.68 -3.03 -11.50
CA ALA A 301 -11.40 -3.59 -11.09
C ALA A 301 -10.80 -4.52 -12.15
N ALA A 302 -11.63 -5.30 -12.85
CA ALA A 302 -11.19 -6.16 -13.93
C ALA A 302 -10.63 -5.35 -15.12
N GLU A 303 -11.34 -4.29 -15.54
CA GLU A 303 -10.87 -3.36 -16.56
C GLU A 303 -9.59 -2.65 -16.13
N GLY A 304 -9.57 -2.09 -14.92
CA GLY A 304 -8.42 -1.39 -14.37
C GLY A 304 -7.17 -2.27 -14.25
N CYS A 305 -7.33 -3.53 -13.84
CA CYS A 305 -6.23 -4.48 -13.79
C CYS A 305 -5.66 -4.79 -15.19
N LEU A 306 -6.52 -4.97 -16.21
CA LEU A 306 -6.06 -5.21 -17.59
C LEU A 306 -5.34 -3.99 -18.18
N ASP A 307 -5.92 -2.80 -18.02
CA ASP A 307 -5.35 -1.53 -18.47
C ASP A 307 -3.97 -1.25 -17.84
N ARG A 308 -3.79 -1.62 -16.57
CA ARG A 308 -2.52 -1.44 -15.85
C ARG A 308 -1.39 -2.33 -16.37
N ILE A 309 -1.66 -3.46 -17.02
CA ILE A 309 -0.63 -4.46 -17.36
C ILE A 309 0.58 -3.81 -18.04
N GLY A 310 0.35 -2.93 -19.01
CA GLY A 310 1.40 -2.26 -19.78
C GLY A 310 2.01 -1.00 -19.18
N ARG A 311 1.52 -0.53 -18.03
CA ARG A 311 2.05 0.67 -17.38
C ARG A 311 3.30 0.32 -16.60
N LEU A 312 4.45 0.39 -17.28
CA LEU A 312 5.74 -0.02 -16.76
C LEU A 312 6.85 0.85 -17.35
N GLY A 313 7.68 1.43 -16.49
CA GLY A 313 8.82 2.24 -16.90
C GLY A 313 8.39 3.37 -17.86
N PRO A 314 8.89 3.40 -19.11
CA PRO A 314 8.55 4.45 -20.08
C PRO A 314 7.21 4.22 -20.80
N TYR A 315 6.52 3.10 -20.56
CA TYR A 315 5.31 2.71 -21.29
C TYR A 315 4.04 3.07 -20.50
N ASP A 316 3.04 3.61 -21.20
CA ASP A 316 1.77 4.05 -20.62
C ASP A 316 0.60 3.10 -20.92
N ASN A 317 0.81 2.11 -21.80
CA ASN A 317 -0.20 1.15 -22.22
C ASN A 317 0.41 -0.19 -22.69
N TYR A 318 -0.43 -1.22 -22.76
CA TYR A 318 -0.03 -2.60 -23.09
C TYR A 318 0.64 -2.75 -24.46
N GLU A 319 0.11 -2.11 -25.49
CA GLU A 319 0.65 -2.23 -26.85
C GLU A 319 2.04 -1.60 -26.94
N SER A 320 2.23 -0.41 -26.36
CA SER A 320 3.55 0.25 -26.31
C SER A 320 4.58 -0.56 -25.55
N ALA A 321 4.19 -1.17 -24.41
CA ALA A 321 5.07 -2.01 -23.61
C ALA A 321 5.46 -3.29 -24.37
N LYS A 322 4.48 -3.97 -24.97
CA LYS A 322 4.70 -5.16 -25.78
C LYS A 322 5.69 -4.89 -26.92
N ASP A 323 5.46 -3.84 -27.69
CA ASP A 323 6.31 -3.50 -28.85
C ASP A 323 7.70 -3.03 -28.43
N GLY A 324 7.79 -2.21 -27.37
CA GLY A 324 9.04 -1.73 -26.82
C GLY A 324 9.89 -2.86 -26.23
N ILE A 325 9.28 -3.74 -25.43
CA ILE A 325 9.95 -4.92 -24.86
C ILE A 325 10.38 -5.89 -25.97
N THR A 326 9.55 -6.12 -27.00
CA THR A 326 9.94 -6.97 -28.14
C THR A 326 11.23 -6.47 -28.80
N LYS A 327 11.34 -5.16 -29.02
CA LYS A 327 12.55 -4.54 -29.60
C LYS A 327 13.74 -4.66 -28.65
N LEU A 328 13.53 -4.38 -27.36
CA LEU A 328 14.58 -4.41 -26.35
C LEU A 328 15.14 -5.83 -26.16
N ALA A 329 14.26 -6.83 -26.16
CA ALA A 329 14.56 -8.25 -25.98
C ALA A 329 15.19 -8.92 -27.22
N SER A 330 15.50 -8.17 -28.29
CA SER A 330 16.05 -8.74 -29.53
C SER A 330 17.33 -9.54 -29.25
N GLY A 331 17.23 -10.86 -29.36
CA GLY A 331 18.31 -11.80 -29.10
C GLY A 331 18.33 -12.46 -27.72
N ASP A 332 17.44 -12.10 -26.79
CA ASP A 332 17.27 -12.78 -25.50
C ASP A 332 16.01 -13.68 -25.51
N SER A 333 16.22 -15.00 -25.62
CA SER A 333 15.14 -15.98 -25.68
C SER A 333 14.32 -16.05 -24.39
N ARG A 334 14.91 -15.78 -23.21
CA ARG A 334 14.21 -15.82 -21.92
C ARG A 334 13.24 -14.65 -21.81
N ALA A 335 13.69 -13.46 -22.21
CA ALA A 335 12.86 -12.26 -22.24
C ALA A 335 11.68 -12.43 -23.22
N LEU A 336 11.92 -13.02 -24.40
CA LEU A 336 10.86 -13.31 -25.37
C LEU A 336 9.87 -14.38 -24.86
N GLU A 337 10.33 -15.43 -24.20
CA GLU A 337 9.44 -16.45 -23.60
C GLU A 337 8.56 -15.85 -22.49
N ALA A 338 9.12 -15.01 -21.64
CA ALA A 338 8.35 -14.28 -20.63
C ALA A 338 7.30 -13.36 -21.27
N LEU A 339 7.66 -12.66 -22.35
CA LEU A 339 6.72 -11.82 -23.09
C LEU A 339 5.56 -12.63 -23.73
N GLU A 340 5.82 -13.82 -24.27
CA GLU A 340 4.75 -14.68 -24.81
C GLU A 340 3.79 -15.19 -23.72
N LYS A 341 4.30 -15.50 -22.52
CA LYS A 341 3.45 -15.81 -21.36
C LYS A 341 2.58 -14.61 -20.97
N ALA A 342 3.15 -13.40 -20.96
CA ALA A 342 2.39 -12.19 -20.69
C ALA A 342 1.25 -11.98 -21.70
N LYS A 343 1.53 -12.20 -23.00
CA LYS A 343 0.53 -12.12 -24.09
C LYS A 343 -0.59 -13.12 -23.94
N THR A 344 -0.25 -14.36 -23.59
CA THR A 344 -1.24 -15.43 -23.35
C THR A 344 -2.20 -15.03 -22.25
N PHE A 345 -1.68 -14.66 -21.07
CA PHE A 345 -2.51 -14.26 -19.94
C PHE A 345 -3.32 -12.98 -20.20
N HIS A 346 -2.79 -12.03 -20.97
CA HIS A 346 -3.53 -10.83 -21.38
C HIS A 346 -4.74 -11.20 -22.25
N SER A 347 -4.53 -12.04 -23.27
CA SER A 347 -5.59 -12.49 -24.18
C SER A 347 -6.67 -13.30 -23.45
N GLU A 348 -6.27 -14.23 -22.58
CA GLU A 348 -7.20 -14.99 -21.73
C GLU A 348 -7.98 -14.08 -20.78
N GLY A 349 -7.32 -13.08 -20.19
CA GLY A 349 -7.97 -12.07 -19.35
C GLY A 349 -9.02 -11.26 -20.11
N ALA A 350 -8.73 -10.84 -21.35
CA ALA A 350 -9.69 -10.13 -22.20
C ALA A 350 -10.92 -11.00 -22.56
N ASP A 351 -10.72 -12.28 -22.89
CA ASP A 351 -11.82 -13.22 -23.12
C ASP A 351 -12.67 -13.42 -21.84
N MET A 352 -12.03 -13.58 -20.68
CA MET A 352 -12.74 -13.69 -19.40
C MET A 352 -13.57 -12.44 -19.08
N LEU A 353 -13.05 -11.25 -19.38
CA LEU A 353 -13.77 -9.99 -19.20
C LEU A 353 -15.06 -9.99 -20.05
N SER A 354 -14.96 -10.40 -21.33
CA SER A 354 -16.12 -10.49 -22.23
C SER A 354 -17.22 -11.46 -21.74
N ARG A 355 -16.84 -12.43 -20.90
CA ARG A 355 -17.74 -13.44 -20.31
C ARG A 355 -18.20 -13.10 -18.88
N GLY A 356 -17.87 -11.91 -18.38
CA GLY A 356 -18.24 -11.47 -17.02
C GLY A 356 -17.51 -12.18 -15.89
N LYS A 357 -16.37 -12.83 -16.16
CA LYS A 357 -15.57 -13.58 -15.18
C LYS A 357 -14.57 -12.70 -14.44
N PHE A 358 -15.07 -11.61 -13.83
CA PHE A 358 -14.25 -10.50 -13.34
C PHE A 358 -13.18 -10.90 -12.33
N SER A 359 -13.50 -11.78 -11.37
CA SER A 359 -12.54 -12.24 -10.37
C SER A 359 -11.40 -13.04 -10.98
N GLN A 360 -11.65 -13.80 -12.05
CA GLN A 360 -10.62 -14.50 -12.80
C GLN A 360 -9.80 -13.56 -13.69
N VAL A 361 -10.39 -12.47 -14.22
CA VAL A 361 -9.65 -11.44 -14.98
C VAL A 361 -8.54 -10.85 -14.12
N ILE A 362 -8.84 -10.46 -12.88
CA ILE A 362 -7.87 -9.84 -11.98
C ILE A 362 -6.67 -10.78 -11.73
N VAL A 363 -6.93 -12.06 -11.46
CA VAL A 363 -5.88 -13.08 -11.27
C VAL A 363 -5.03 -13.26 -12.53
N ASN A 364 -5.63 -13.22 -13.73
CA ASN A 364 -4.89 -13.32 -14.99
C ASN A 364 -4.09 -12.07 -15.31
N ALA A 365 -4.64 -10.88 -15.03
CA ALA A 365 -3.95 -9.61 -15.21
C ALA A 365 -2.71 -9.50 -14.31
N GLU A 366 -2.80 -9.98 -13.06
CA GLU A 366 -1.67 -10.10 -12.15
C GLU A 366 -0.54 -10.98 -12.70
N LYS A 367 -0.88 -12.13 -13.28
CA LYS A 367 0.10 -13.00 -13.94
C LYS A 367 0.69 -12.35 -15.20
N SER A 368 -0.15 -11.76 -16.03
CA SER A 368 0.28 -11.07 -17.26
C SER A 368 1.27 -9.94 -16.94
N GLN A 369 0.93 -9.07 -15.97
CA GLN A 369 1.81 -7.98 -15.57
C GLN A 369 3.12 -8.50 -14.99
N LYS A 370 3.10 -9.54 -14.15
CA LYS A 370 4.32 -10.17 -13.64
C LYS A 370 5.24 -10.62 -14.79
N PHE A 371 4.71 -11.36 -15.76
CA PHE A 371 5.52 -11.83 -16.89
C PHE A 371 5.99 -10.69 -17.79
N LEU A 372 5.21 -9.61 -17.94
CA LEU A 372 5.62 -8.44 -18.69
C LEU A 372 6.77 -7.68 -18.00
N ILE A 373 6.70 -7.56 -16.67
CA ILE A 373 7.79 -7.00 -15.85
C ILE A 373 9.03 -7.89 -15.95
N ASP A 374 8.89 -9.21 -15.82
CA ASP A 374 9.99 -10.16 -15.93
C ASP A 374 10.66 -10.03 -17.33
N ALA A 375 9.87 -9.95 -18.41
CA ALA A 375 10.38 -9.72 -19.77
C ALA A 375 11.12 -8.38 -19.90
N TYR A 376 10.56 -7.28 -19.37
CA TYR A 376 11.20 -5.97 -19.39
C TYR A 376 12.53 -5.96 -18.63
N CYS A 377 12.58 -6.56 -17.45
CA CYS A 377 13.79 -6.65 -16.63
C CYS A 377 14.87 -7.51 -17.30
N MET A 378 14.50 -8.66 -17.86
CA MET A 378 15.45 -9.55 -18.56
C MET A 378 16.02 -8.92 -19.84
N ALA A 379 15.24 -8.07 -20.51
CA ALA A 379 15.65 -7.41 -21.74
C ALA A 379 16.64 -6.25 -21.51
N GLN A 380 16.83 -5.78 -20.27
CA GLN A 380 17.74 -4.68 -19.97
C GLN A 380 19.19 -5.07 -20.28
N LYS A 381 19.96 -4.11 -20.81
CA LYS A 381 21.39 -4.26 -21.08
C LYS A 381 22.20 -3.38 -20.13
N PRO A 382 23.36 -3.86 -19.65
CA PRO A 382 24.26 -3.04 -18.87
C PRO A 382 24.68 -1.76 -19.60
N VAL A 383 24.80 -0.65 -18.86
CA VAL A 383 25.41 0.59 -19.37
C VAL A 383 26.89 0.58 -19.00
N ILE A 384 27.80 0.46 -19.96
CA ILE A 384 29.22 0.28 -19.68
C ILE A 384 29.97 1.64 -19.71
N PRO A 385 30.76 1.99 -18.67
CA PRO A 385 31.00 1.22 -17.44
C PRO A 385 29.86 1.35 -16.42
N GLU A 386 29.41 0.24 -15.84
CA GLU A 386 28.36 0.23 -14.81
C GLU A 386 28.95 -0.10 -13.44
N HIS A 387 28.63 0.71 -12.43
CA HIS A 387 28.91 0.38 -11.03
C HIS A 387 27.69 -0.33 -10.43
N ARG A 388 27.76 -1.66 -10.29
CA ARG A 388 26.67 -2.50 -9.79
C ARG A 388 26.99 -2.96 -8.38
N ALA A 389 26.47 -2.23 -7.40
CA ALA A 389 26.75 -2.49 -6.00
C ALA A 389 25.58 -3.20 -5.30
N PHE A 390 25.91 -4.13 -4.41
CA PHE A 390 24.95 -4.71 -3.46
C PHE A 390 25.12 -4.09 -2.08
N TRP A 391 24.08 -3.44 -1.56
CA TRP A 391 24.08 -2.91 -0.20
C TRP A 391 23.69 -4.00 0.80
N CYS A 392 24.54 -4.22 1.81
CA CYS A 392 24.27 -5.17 2.89
C CYS A 392 24.21 -4.42 4.22
N HIS A 393 23.06 -4.43 4.88
CA HIS A 393 22.92 -3.78 6.20
C HIS A 393 23.73 -4.47 7.30
N SER A 394 24.08 -5.75 7.12
CA SER A 394 24.93 -6.51 8.05
C SER A 394 26.39 -6.41 7.61
N ALA A 395 27.28 -6.09 8.53
CA ALA A 395 28.74 -6.18 8.31
C ALA A 395 29.20 -7.64 8.06
N PHE A 396 28.42 -8.62 8.53
CA PHE A 396 28.76 -10.05 8.48
C PHE A 396 28.10 -10.80 7.32
N GLY A 397 27.60 -10.08 6.31
CA GLY A 397 26.98 -10.67 5.13
C GLY A 397 25.53 -11.13 5.35
N VAL A 398 25.06 -11.94 4.41
CA VAL A 398 23.65 -12.40 4.32
C VAL A 398 23.38 -13.52 5.31
N ALA A 399 22.30 -13.41 6.09
CA ALA A 399 21.99 -14.41 7.11
C ALA A 399 21.83 -15.82 6.49
N GLY A 400 22.57 -16.80 7.03
CA GLY A 400 22.56 -18.18 6.53
C GLY A 400 23.46 -18.46 5.33
N MET A 401 24.33 -17.51 4.95
CA MET A 401 25.26 -17.62 3.81
C MET A 401 26.63 -17.05 4.20
N THR A 402 27.73 -17.60 3.66
CA THR A 402 29.07 -17.00 3.83
C THR A 402 29.29 -15.84 2.87
N TRP A 403 30.27 -14.96 3.15
CA TRP A 403 30.65 -13.90 2.21
C TRP A 403 31.10 -14.46 0.86
N ASP A 404 31.88 -15.54 0.83
CA ASP A 404 32.30 -16.18 -0.42
C ASP A 404 31.11 -16.62 -1.28
N GLN A 405 30.11 -17.28 -0.66
CA GLN A 405 28.89 -17.69 -1.36
C GLN A 405 28.10 -16.49 -1.88
N ALA A 406 27.98 -15.43 -1.07
CA ALA A 406 27.28 -14.22 -1.47
C ALA A 406 28.00 -13.51 -2.62
N VAL A 407 29.33 -13.37 -2.55
CA VAL A 407 30.15 -12.72 -3.57
C VAL A 407 30.14 -13.53 -4.88
N GLU A 408 30.21 -14.86 -4.82
CA GLU A 408 30.08 -15.73 -6.00
C GLU A 408 28.74 -15.51 -6.69
N ILE A 409 27.63 -15.55 -5.96
CA ILE A 409 26.29 -15.29 -6.50
C ILE A 409 26.20 -13.88 -7.12
N LEU A 410 26.75 -12.87 -6.45
CA LEU A 410 26.74 -11.49 -6.94
C LEU A 410 27.57 -11.36 -8.22
N ALA A 411 28.77 -11.94 -8.27
CA ALA A 411 29.65 -11.91 -9.43
C ALA A 411 29.03 -12.65 -10.63
N ASP A 412 28.43 -13.82 -10.41
CA ASP A 412 27.71 -14.60 -11.43
C ASP A 412 26.52 -13.83 -12.02
N ASN A 413 25.97 -12.88 -11.27
CA ASN A 413 24.88 -12.00 -11.71
C ASN A 413 25.37 -10.61 -12.16
N GLY A 414 26.69 -10.43 -12.31
CA GLY A 414 27.30 -9.23 -12.88
C GLY A 414 27.35 -8.02 -11.94
N PHE A 415 27.24 -8.22 -10.62
CA PHE A 415 27.57 -7.17 -9.65
C PHE A 415 29.09 -7.00 -9.57
N THR A 416 29.52 -5.75 -9.36
CA THR A 416 30.95 -5.36 -9.38
C THR A 416 31.43 -4.79 -8.04
N ALA A 417 30.53 -4.59 -7.07
CA ALA A 417 30.86 -4.06 -5.76
C ALA A 417 29.90 -4.55 -4.66
N VAL A 418 30.38 -4.51 -3.42
CA VAL A 418 29.58 -4.71 -2.21
C VAL A 418 29.75 -3.50 -1.31
N LEU A 419 28.65 -3.04 -0.71
CA LEU A 419 28.61 -1.92 0.22
C LEU A 419 28.10 -2.45 1.57
N PRO A 420 28.96 -3.05 2.40
CA PRO A 420 28.55 -3.50 3.73
C PRO A 420 28.44 -2.29 4.67
N ASN A 421 27.41 -2.31 5.53
CA ASN A 421 27.24 -1.31 6.57
C ASN A 421 28.20 -1.59 7.73
N MET A 422 29.42 -1.08 7.62
CA MET A 422 30.49 -1.33 8.58
C MET A 422 30.43 -0.43 9.83
N LEU A 423 29.61 0.62 9.84
CA LEU A 423 29.48 1.53 10.99
C LEU A 423 28.17 2.32 10.99
N TRP A 424 27.79 2.79 12.18
CA TRP A 424 26.80 3.84 12.38
C TRP A 424 27.18 4.71 13.58
N ALA A 425 26.37 5.70 13.92
CA ALA A 425 26.68 6.66 15.01
C ALA A 425 26.95 6.02 16.38
N GLY A 426 26.47 4.80 16.64
CA GLY A 426 26.67 4.08 17.90
C GLY A 426 27.70 2.93 17.91
N ALA A 427 28.27 2.50 16.78
CA ALA A 427 29.18 1.35 16.73
C ALA A 427 29.95 1.24 15.40
N ALA A 428 31.14 0.64 15.46
CA ALA A 428 31.91 0.16 14.31
C ALA A 428 32.01 -1.38 14.33
N PHE A 429 31.93 -1.99 13.16
CA PHE A 429 32.13 -3.42 12.94
C PHE A 429 33.53 -3.73 12.37
N TYR A 430 34.49 -2.87 12.73
CA TYR A 430 35.92 -2.98 12.43
C TYR A 430 36.69 -2.24 13.54
N GLU A 431 38.02 -2.36 13.56
CA GLU A 431 38.87 -1.66 14.53
C GLU A 431 38.71 -0.13 14.42
N SER A 432 38.34 0.53 15.52
CA SER A 432 38.05 1.96 15.51
C SER A 432 38.57 2.65 16.76
N ASP A 433 39.32 3.74 16.55
CA ASP A 433 39.76 4.66 17.61
C ASP A 433 38.68 5.70 17.99
N VAL A 434 37.60 5.79 17.22
CA VAL A 434 36.60 6.87 17.31
C VAL A 434 35.25 6.34 17.76
N LEU A 435 34.80 5.21 17.21
CA LEU A 435 33.51 4.60 17.54
C LEU A 435 33.71 3.36 18.42
N PRO A 436 32.75 3.06 19.31
CA PRO A 436 32.78 1.79 20.05
C PRO A 436 32.80 0.60 19.08
N VAL A 437 33.75 -0.32 19.26
CA VAL A 437 33.82 -1.54 18.47
C VAL A 437 32.73 -2.51 18.94
N ALA A 438 31.95 -3.04 18.01
CA ALA A 438 30.91 -4.00 18.32
C ALA A 438 31.52 -5.31 18.85
N ALA A 439 30.98 -5.87 19.94
CA ALA A 439 31.49 -7.11 20.54
C ALA A 439 31.57 -8.28 19.55
N ALA A 440 30.70 -8.30 18.54
CA ALA A 440 30.71 -9.30 17.49
C ALA A 440 32.02 -9.33 16.66
N VAL A 441 32.81 -8.25 16.64
CA VAL A 441 34.11 -8.18 15.97
C VAL A 441 35.14 -9.06 16.69
N GLU A 442 35.11 -9.14 18.03
CA GLU A 442 35.99 -10.04 18.78
C GLU A 442 35.72 -11.52 18.45
N GLU A 443 34.44 -11.86 18.25
CA GLU A 443 34.02 -13.24 17.98
C GLU A 443 34.16 -13.65 16.51
N LYS A 444 33.91 -12.72 15.58
CA LYS A 444 33.73 -13.02 14.14
C LYS A 444 34.75 -12.36 13.23
N GLY A 445 35.65 -11.54 13.78
CA GLY A 445 36.57 -10.69 13.03
C GLY A 445 35.88 -9.48 12.41
N ASP A 446 36.67 -8.64 11.76
CA ASP A 446 36.27 -7.45 11.01
C ASP A 446 35.92 -7.73 9.54
N GLN A 447 35.87 -9.03 9.17
CA GLN A 447 35.43 -9.66 7.91
C GLN A 447 35.81 -8.98 6.58
#